data_AF-A0A669QES5-F1
#
_entry.id   AF-A0A669QES5-F1
#
_cell.length_a   1.000
_cell.length_b   1.000
_cell.length_c   1.000
_cell.angle_alpha   90.00
_cell.angle_beta   90.00
_cell.angle_gamma   90.00
#
_symmetry.space_group_name_H-M   'P 1'
#
loop_
_entity.id
_entity.type
_entity.pdbx_description
1 polymer ?
#
loop_
_entity_poly.entity_id
_entity_poly.type
_entity_poly.pdbx_seq_one_letter_code
_entity_poly.pdbx_strand_id
1 'polypeptide(L)'
;MGASGSTRRVTFEADENENITVVKGVRLSDSVIDRMKEPSSPGGRPQSQRRSPGAVNDEELKKRIAEELALERARRDSEAQKRRFVCFKYCY
;
A
#
# COMPACT_ATOMS: atom_id res chain seq x y z
N MET A 1 41.38 -4.93 22.73
CA MET A 1 39.99 -4.48 22.55
C MET A 1 39.77 -4.26 21.06
N GLY A 2 39.06 -5.18 20.39
CA GLY A 2 38.85 -5.15 18.94
C GLY A 2 37.52 -4.48 18.60
N ALA A 3 37.57 -3.43 17.79
CA ALA A 3 36.39 -2.81 17.20
C ALA A 3 36.71 -2.49 15.73
N SER A 4 36.69 -3.54 14.89
CA SER A 4 36.73 -3.40 13.43
C SER A 4 35.34 -2.94 12.95
N GLY A 5 35.01 -1.67 13.19
CA GLY A 5 33.83 -1.02 12.63
C GLY A 5 34.13 -0.55 11.21
N SER A 6 33.68 -1.31 10.20
CA SER A 6 33.80 -0.95 8.79
C SER A 6 33.02 0.35 8.49
N THR A 7 33.69 1.51 8.49
CA THR A 7 33.17 2.77 7.95
C THR A 7 33.19 2.72 6.42
N ARG A 8 32.23 2.00 5.83
CA ARG A 8 31.93 2.15 4.39
C ARG A 8 31.40 3.56 4.19
N ARG A 9 32.09 4.33 3.34
CA ARG A 9 31.68 5.69 2.97
C ARG A 9 30.34 5.58 2.24
N VAL A 10 29.28 6.11 2.84
CA VAL A 10 27.95 6.22 2.22
C VAL A 10 27.93 7.56 1.48
N THR A 11 27.85 7.53 0.16
CA THR A 11 27.66 8.73 -0.68
C THR A 11 26.16 8.90 -0.93
N PHE A 12 25.63 10.08 -0.64
CA PHE A 12 24.23 10.43 -0.86
C PHE A 12 24.15 11.27 -2.15
N GLU A 13 23.94 10.61 -3.28
CA GLU A 13 23.44 11.30 -4.46
C GLU A 13 21.92 11.26 -4.36
N ALA A 14 21.25 12.42 -4.41
CA ALA A 14 19.79 12.48 -4.51
C ALA A 14 19.41 12.12 -5.96
N ASP A 15 19.52 10.83 -6.25
CA ASP A 15 19.13 10.24 -7.52
C ASP A 15 17.61 10.44 -7.69
N GLU A 16 17.22 10.96 -8.84
CA GLU A 16 15.82 11.24 -9.21
C GLU A 16 14.98 9.96 -9.35
N ASN A 17 15.60 8.78 -9.26
CA ASN A 17 14.94 7.51 -9.06
C ASN A 17 14.85 7.15 -7.56
N GLU A 18 13.71 6.61 -7.15
CA GLU A 18 13.39 6.25 -5.76
C GLU A 18 14.23 5.06 -5.26
N ASN A 19 15.53 5.28 -5.08
CA ASN A 19 16.53 4.24 -4.84
C ASN A 19 16.49 3.76 -3.37
N ILE A 20 15.50 2.92 -3.04
CA ILE A 20 15.42 2.25 -1.73
C ILE A 20 16.53 1.20 -1.64
N THR A 21 17.51 1.41 -0.75
CA THR A 21 18.55 0.40 -0.46
C THR A 21 18.16 -0.43 0.76
N VAL A 22 17.80 -1.70 0.54
CA VAL A 22 17.41 -2.63 1.62
C VAL A 22 18.64 -3.37 2.13
N VAL A 23 19.12 -3.02 3.33
CA VAL A 23 20.24 -3.72 3.98
C VAL A 23 19.71 -4.81 4.91
N LYS A 24 19.90 -6.07 4.54
CA LYS A 24 19.47 -7.23 5.35
C LYS A 24 20.41 -7.42 6.55
N GLY A 25 19.84 -7.52 7.76
CA GLY A 25 20.57 -7.86 8.99
C GLY A 25 20.97 -6.68 9.87
N VAL A 26 20.60 -5.44 9.52
CA VAL A 26 20.78 -4.27 10.40
C VAL A 26 19.50 -4.06 11.21
N ARG A 27 19.62 -4.05 12.54
CA ARG A 27 18.52 -3.69 13.45
C ARG A 27 18.74 -2.27 13.93
N LEU A 28 17.79 -1.40 13.62
CA LEU A 28 17.74 -0.06 14.19
C LEU A 28 17.05 -0.13 15.55
N SER A 29 17.34 0.83 16.43
CA SER A 29 16.61 0.95 17.69
C SER A 29 15.19 1.46 17.43
N ASP A 30 14.24 1.08 18.29
CA ASP A 30 12.83 1.51 18.16
C ASP A 30 12.70 3.04 18.10
N SER A 31 13.52 3.76 18.86
CA SER A 31 13.57 5.23 18.83
C SER A 31 14.06 5.82 17.50
N VAL A 32 14.86 5.10 16.73
CA VAL A 32 15.25 5.50 15.36
C VAL A 32 14.15 5.15 14.37
N ILE A 33 13.52 3.98 14.53
CA ILE A 33 12.42 3.52 13.68
C ILE A 33 11.23 4.47 13.79
N ASP A 34 10.81 4.84 14.99
CA ASP A 34 9.67 5.75 15.20
C ASP A 34 9.89 7.12 14.56
N ARG A 35 11.13 7.65 14.59
CA ARG A 35 11.49 8.92 13.95
C ARG A 35 11.55 8.88 12.42
N MET A 36 11.78 7.70 11.84
CA MET A 36 11.76 7.50 10.39
C MET A 36 10.38 7.08 9.88
N LYS A 37 9.56 6.47 10.74
CA LYS A 37 8.19 6.05 10.45
C LYS A 37 7.26 7.25 10.28
N GLU A 38 7.49 8.30 11.05
CA GLU A 38 6.85 9.59 10.84
C GLU A 38 7.74 10.40 9.89
N PRO A 39 7.28 10.75 8.66
CA PRO A 39 8.11 11.50 7.73
C PRO A 39 8.53 12.79 8.42
N SER A 40 9.85 12.95 8.54
CA SER A 40 10.47 14.14 9.10
C SER A 40 10.11 15.34 8.22
N SER A 41 8.94 15.94 8.46
CA SER A 41 8.64 17.28 7.96
C SER A 41 9.62 18.22 8.66
N PRO A 42 10.59 18.82 7.95
CA PRO A 42 11.55 19.71 8.58
C PRO A 42 10.85 21.05 8.73
N GLY A 43 10.20 21.28 9.86
CA GLY A 43 9.53 22.55 10.06
C GLY A 43 8.64 22.57 11.28
N GLY A 44 9.16 23.15 12.36
CA GLY A 44 8.36 23.43 13.54
C GLY A 44 7.15 24.30 13.19
N ARG A 45 5.97 23.86 13.62
CA ARG A 45 4.86 24.69 14.10
C ARG A 45 3.85 23.77 14.80
N PRO A 46 3.26 24.18 15.94
CA PRO A 46 2.12 23.46 16.50
C PRO A 46 0.93 23.75 15.60
N GLN A 47 0.74 22.95 14.54
CA GLN A 47 -0.43 23.05 13.68
C GLN A 47 -1.61 22.37 14.39
N SER A 48 -2.20 23.10 15.32
CA SER A 48 -3.63 23.02 15.58
C SER A 48 -4.37 23.41 14.29
N GLN A 49 -4.48 22.48 13.35
CA GLN A 49 -5.43 22.46 12.23
C GLN A 49 -5.51 20.98 11.82
N ARG A 50 -6.41 20.19 12.42
CA ARG A 50 -7.73 19.96 11.83
C ARG A 50 -7.69 20.04 10.30
N ARG A 51 -7.40 18.91 9.66
CA ARG A 51 -8.16 18.29 8.55
C ARG A 51 -7.33 17.16 7.96
N SER A 52 -7.59 15.95 8.44
CA SER A 52 -7.24 14.73 7.71
C SER A 52 -7.90 14.78 6.33
N PRO A 53 -7.17 14.58 5.22
CA PRO A 53 -7.79 14.43 3.92
C PRO A 53 -8.42 13.04 3.84
N GLY A 54 -9.75 13.00 3.86
CA GLY A 54 -10.51 11.81 3.48
C GLY A 54 -10.85 10.86 4.63
N ALA A 55 -11.75 11.27 5.51
CA ALA A 55 -12.65 10.30 6.15
C ALA A 55 -13.58 9.77 5.05
N VAL A 56 -13.11 8.84 4.22
CA VAL A 56 -14.02 7.94 3.53
C VAL A 56 -14.75 7.20 4.63
N ASN A 57 -16.06 7.44 4.79
CA ASN A 57 -16.83 6.74 5.82
C ASN A 57 -16.67 5.25 5.56
N ASP A 58 -16.17 4.49 6.55
CA ASP A 58 -15.95 3.05 6.43
C ASP A 58 -17.20 2.32 5.91
N GLU A 59 -18.38 2.82 6.25
CA GLU A 59 -19.66 2.32 5.78
C GLU A 59 -19.90 2.53 4.27
N GLU A 60 -19.49 3.67 3.72
CA GLU A 60 -19.58 3.92 2.28
C GLU A 60 -18.57 3.07 1.51
N LEU A 61 -17.35 2.91 2.04
CA LEU A 61 -16.34 2.05 1.45
C LEU A 61 -16.77 0.57 1.45
N LYS A 62 -17.31 0.07 2.57
CA LYS A 62 -17.89 -1.27 2.65
C LYS A 62 -19.04 -1.44 1.66
N LYS A 63 -19.91 -0.43 1.53
CA LYS A 63 -21.04 -0.46 0.59
C LYS A 63 -20.56 -0.54 -0.87
N ARG A 64 -19.55 0.26 -1.25
CA ARG A 64 -18.95 0.23 -2.59
C ARG A 64 -18.35 -1.14 -2.93
N ILE A 65 -17.63 -1.76 -1.99
CA ILE A 65 -17.06 -3.10 -2.16
C ILE A 65 -18.17 -4.15 -2.31
N ALA A 66 -19.21 -4.10 -1.47
CA ALA A 66 -20.32 -5.04 -1.53
C ALA A 66 -21.12 -4.93 -2.84
N GLU A 67 -21.36 -3.70 -3.31
CA GLU A 67 -22.06 -3.42 -4.57
C GLU A 67 -21.25 -3.90 -5.79
N GLU A 68 -19.95 -3.61 -5.83
CA GLU A 68 -19.07 -4.08 -6.89
C GLU A 68 -19.04 -5.61 -6.95
N LEU A 69 -18.90 -6.27 -5.80
CA LEU A 69 -18.88 -7.73 -5.70
C LEU A 69 -20.21 -8.37 -6.16
N ALA A 70 -21.34 -7.72 -5.86
CA ALA A 70 -22.65 -8.19 -6.28
C ALA A 70 -22.83 -8.11 -7.80
N LEU A 71 -22.41 -6.99 -8.40
CA LEU A 71 -22.43 -6.81 -9.86
C LEU A 71 -21.53 -7.82 -10.56
N GLU A 72 -20.33 -8.07 -10.01
CA GLU A 72 -19.41 -9.05 -10.58
C GLU A 72 -19.98 -10.48 -10.52
N ARG A 73 -20.63 -10.87 -9.42
CA ARG A 73 -21.34 -12.16 -9.32
C ARG A 73 -22.46 -12.28 -10.35
N ALA A 74 -23.31 -11.26 -10.49
CA ALA A 74 -24.38 -11.28 -11.49
C ALA A 74 -23.84 -11.39 -12.93
N ARG A 75 -22.71 -10.73 -13.23
CA ARG A 75 -22.03 -10.84 -14.53
C ARG A 75 -21.49 -12.25 -14.75
N ARG A 76 -20.87 -12.87 -13.73
CA ARG A 76 -20.37 -14.25 -13.81
C ARG A 76 -21.50 -15.26 -13.99
N ASP A 77 -22.61 -15.10 -13.28
CA ASP A 77 -23.77 -15.99 -13.39
C ASP A 77 -24.45 -15.87 -14.76
N SER A 78 -24.61 -14.65 -15.29
CA SER A 78 -25.13 -14.45 -16.65
C SER A 78 -24.17 -14.98 -17.72
N GLU A 79 -22.86 -14.85 -17.55
CA GLU A 79 -21.88 -15.48 -18.43
C GLU A 79 -21.95 -17.01 -18.37
N ALA A 80 -22.07 -17.59 -17.17
CA ALA A 80 -22.21 -19.04 -16.98
C ALA A 80 -23.52 -19.56 -17.59
N GLN A 81 -24.62 -18.83 -17.41
CA GLN A 81 -25.90 -19.16 -18.00
C GLN A 81 -25.85 -19.04 -19.53
N LYS A 82 -25.19 -18.01 -20.08
CA LYS A 82 -24.92 -17.87 -21.50
C LYS A 82 -24.06 -19.01 -22.04
N ARG A 83 -22.99 -19.40 -21.33
CA ARG A 83 -22.17 -20.57 -21.67
C ARG A 83 -23.00 -21.85 -21.67
N ARG A 84 -23.92 -22.01 -20.72
CA ARG A 84 -24.86 -23.13 -20.67
C ARG A 84 -25.80 -23.13 -21.87
N PHE A 85 -26.35 -21.97 -22.21
CA PHE A 85 -27.25 -21.81 -23.35
C PHE A 85 -26.54 -22.04 -24.69
N VAL A 86 -25.31 -21.54 -24.83
CA VAL A 86 -24.42 -21.79 -25.95
C VAL A 86 -24.11 -23.29 -26.02
N CYS A 87 -23.63 -23.90 -24.94
CA CYS A 87 -23.36 -25.34 -24.91
C CYS A 87 -24.60 -26.15 -25.32
N PHE A 88 -25.79 -25.78 -24.83
CA PHE A 88 -27.03 -26.44 -25.22
C PHE A 88 -27.35 -26.25 -26.72
N LYS A 89 -27.15 -25.04 -27.27
CA LYS A 89 -27.39 -24.73 -28.68
C LYS A 89 -26.42 -25.43 -29.64
N TYR A 90 -25.19 -25.70 -29.20
CA TYR A 90 -24.12 -26.28 -30.04
C TYR A 90 -23.82 -27.75 -29.74
N CYS A 91 -24.47 -28.36 -28.75
CA CYS A 91 -24.38 -29.79 -28.45
C CYS A 91 -25.60 -30.62 -28.93
N TYR A 92 -26.48 -30.02 -29.75
CA TYR A 92 -27.55 -30.70 -30.50
C TYR A 92 -27.31 -30.54 -32.00
#